data_AF-A0A2T7U9K1-F1
#
_entry.id   AF-A0A2T7U9K1-F1
#
_cell.length_a   1.000
_cell.length_b   1.000
_cell.length_c   1.000
_cell.angle_alpha   90.00
_cell.angle_beta   90.00
_cell.angle_gamma   90.00
#
_symmetry.space_group_name_H-M   'P 1'
#
loop_
_entity.id
_entity.type
_entity.pdbx_description
1 polymer ?
#
loop_
_entity_poly.entity_id
_entity_poly.type
_entity_poly.pdbx_seq_one_letter_code
_entity_poly.pdbx_strand_id
1 'polypeptide(L)'
;MAEVVERLNGLRALADTHMLLREVSAKLFWGMSKVLDNRTGLVAALLGVEECPFSESPVQLQVYLPIGGFSGVLFVENLMSFEQAMRSKGQAFSKLALVYASGFKGSAARLRTPEAVSLFFSHRGELGGDRIDYFDSWLFGKDIALPVSFWGDLDWSGMRILAAMRNNFPVMQAWEPGYQPMLQSLLAGQGHSPEASDKKGQRPMVAFGCPYADAHLVPALTAHGRFVDQEQFTL
;
A
#
# COMPACT_ATOMS: atom_id res chain seq x y z
N MET A 1 5.58 -32.06 15.90
CA MET A 1 5.64 -32.29 14.43
C MET A 1 4.48 -33.16 13.94
N ALA A 2 4.18 -34.31 14.55
CA ALA A 2 3.07 -35.18 14.12
C ALA A 2 1.71 -34.45 14.03
N GLU A 3 1.38 -33.63 15.02
CA GLU A 3 0.10 -32.92 15.08
C GLU A 3 -0.08 -31.90 13.93
N VAL A 4 0.98 -31.22 13.50
CA VAL A 4 0.93 -30.26 12.37
C VAL A 4 0.67 -31.00 11.06
N VAL A 5 1.30 -32.17 10.87
CA VAL A 5 1.09 -33.01 9.67
C VAL A 5 -0.34 -33.53 9.64
N GLU A 6 -0.88 -33.95 10.78
CA GLU A 6 -2.28 -34.38 10.89
C GLU A 6 -3.26 -33.26 10.48
N ARG A 7 -2.99 -32.01 10.89
CA ARG A 7 -3.78 -30.85 10.45
C ARG A 7 -3.66 -30.59 8.95
N LEU A 8 -2.46 -30.73 8.38
CA LEU A 8 -2.25 -30.56 6.93
C LEU A 8 -3.05 -31.57 6.09
N ASN A 9 -3.27 -32.79 6.60
CA ASN A 9 -4.10 -33.78 5.92
C ASN A 9 -5.57 -33.31 5.75
N GLY A 10 -6.03 -32.36 6.57
CA GLY A 10 -7.34 -31.74 6.45
C GLY A 10 -7.49 -30.78 5.25
N LEU A 11 -6.39 -30.39 4.58
CA LEU A 11 -6.42 -29.44 3.46
C LEU A 11 -7.34 -29.89 2.33
N ARG A 12 -7.31 -31.19 1.98
CA ARG A 12 -8.09 -31.73 0.86
C ARG A 12 -9.60 -31.59 1.07
N ALA A 13 -10.07 -31.70 2.32
CA ALA A 13 -11.48 -31.52 2.65
C ALA A 13 -11.97 -30.08 2.49
N LEU A 14 -11.04 -29.11 2.42
CA LEU A 14 -11.35 -27.69 2.28
C LEU A 14 -11.12 -27.18 0.84
N ALA A 15 -10.52 -27.96 -0.05
CA ALA A 15 -10.08 -27.50 -1.38
C ALA A 15 -11.22 -26.90 -2.23
N ASP A 16 -12.43 -27.43 -2.12
CA ASP A 16 -13.61 -26.96 -2.86
C ASP A 16 -14.39 -25.86 -2.12
N THR A 17 -13.90 -25.43 -0.96
CA THR A 17 -14.47 -24.30 -0.24
C THR A 17 -13.80 -23.03 -0.74
N HIS A 18 -14.57 -22.03 -1.18
CA HIS A 18 -14.08 -20.72 -1.67
C HIS A 18 -13.50 -19.86 -0.53
N MET A 19 -12.67 -20.45 0.32
CA MET A 19 -12.08 -19.85 1.51
C MET A 19 -10.76 -19.17 1.17
N LEU A 20 -10.45 -18.13 1.92
CA LEU A 20 -9.13 -17.50 1.91
C LEU A 20 -8.12 -18.36 2.67
N LEU A 21 -6.85 -18.29 2.27
CA LEU A 21 -5.77 -19.08 2.86
C LEU A 21 -5.66 -18.93 4.39
N ARG A 22 -5.95 -17.73 4.91
CA ARG A 22 -5.96 -17.46 6.35
C ARG A 22 -7.13 -18.08 7.08
N GLU A 23 -8.28 -18.22 6.43
CA GLU A 23 -9.42 -18.92 7.00
C GLU A 23 -9.18 -20.43 7.03
N VAL A 24 -8.56 -20.97 5.98
CA VAL A 24 -8.07 -22.36 5.94
C VAL A 24 -7.06 -22.59 7.05
N SER A 25 -6.08 -21.69 7.21
CA SER A 25 -5.09 -21.75 8.29
C SER A 25 -5.76 -21.76 9.66
N ALA A 26 -6.73 -20.87 9.90
CA ALA A 26 -7.43 -20.81 11.18
C ALA A 26 -8.24 -22.08 11.48
N LYS A 27 -8.92 -22.65 10.47
CA LYS A 27 -9.67 -23.90 10.61
C LYS A 27 -8.78 -25.10 10.91
N LEU A 28 -7.60 -25.17 10.29
CA LEU A 28 -6.69 -26.30 10.45
C LEU A 28 -5.82 -26.18 11.70
N PHE A 29 -5.36 -24.98 12.07
CA PHE A 29 -4.31 -24.80 13.08
C PHE A 29 -4.81 -24.08 14.34
N TRP A 30 -5.79 -24.66 15.05
CA TRP A 30 -6.26 -24.18 16.36
C TRP A 30 -6.61 -22.68 16.40
N GLY A 31 -7.17 -22.14 15.31
CA GLY A 31 -7.48 -20.71 15.17
C GLY A 31 -6.32 -19.81 14.74
N MET A 32 -5.12 -20.36 14.51
CA MET A 32 -3.95 -19.61 14.05
C MET A 32 -4.05 -19.30 12.55
N SER A 33 -4.39 -18.06 12.22
CA SER A 33 -4.66 -17.64 10.83
C SER A 33 -3.42 -17.38 9.96
N LYS A 34 -2.21 -17.34 10.55
CA LYS A 34 -0.97 -16.99 9.83
C LYS A 34 -0.03 -18.17 9.57
N VAL A 35 -0.42 -19.39 9.96
CA VAL A 35 0.45 -20.58 9.83
C VAL A 35 0.76 -20.89 8.37
N LEU A 36 -0.18 -20.61 7.46
CA LEU A 36 0.00 -20.79 6.01
C LEU A 36 0.44 -19.52 5.26
N ASP A 37 0.68 -18.39 5.93
CA ASP A 37 1.15 -17.17 5.26
C ASP A 37 2.44 -17.46 4.46
N ASN A 38 2.51 -17.01 3.21
CA ASN A 38 3.61 -17.24 2.25
C ASN A 38 3.91 -18.73 1.95
N ARG A 39 2.97 -19.64 2.20
CA ARG A 39 3.13 -21.10 1.96
C ARG A 39 2.19 -21.65 0.88
N THR A 40 1.76 -20.82 -0.06
CA THR A 40 0.90 -21.23 -1.18
C THR A 40 1.51 -22.39 -1.99
N GLY A 41 2.82 -22.36 -2.26
CA GLY A 41 3.51 -23.45 -2.96
C GLY A 41 3.48 -24.78 -2.20
N LEU A 42 3.59 -24.76 -0.86
CA LEU A 42 3.43 -25.96 -0.03
C LEU A 42 2.01 -26.50 -0.14
N VAL A 43 1.00 -25.63 -0.08
CA VAL A 43 -0.41 -26.03 -0.17
C VAL A 43 -0.72 -26.65 -1.54
N ALA A 44 -0.25 -26.04 -2.62
CA ALA A 44 -0.40 -26.57 -3.98
C ALA A 44 0.22 -27.97 -4.10
N ALA A 45 1.44 -28.14 -3.59
CA ALA A 45 2.14 -29.42 -3.58
C ALA A 45 1.40 -30.51 -2.78
N LEU A 46 0.82 -30.17 -1.62
CA LEU A 46 0.06 -31.11 -0.79
C LEU A 46 -1.28 -31.51 -1.42
N LEU A 47 -1.89 -30.61 -2.20
CA LEU A 47 -3.15 -30.88 -2.89
C LEU A 47 -2.94 -31.60 -4.23
N GLY A 48 -1.74 -31.54 -4.80
CA GLY A 48 -1.42 -32.12 -6.11
C GLY A 48 -1.92 -31.27 -7.27
N VAL A 49 -1.93 -29.94 -7.09
CA VAL A 49 -2.36 -28.95 -8.08
C VAL A 49 -1.22 -28.00 -8.41
N GLU A 50 -1.30 -27.34 -9.57
CA GLU A 50 -0.26 -26.40 -10.01
C GLU A 50 -0.23 -25.12 -9.17
N GLU A 51 -1.41 -24.59 -8.82
CA GLU A 51 -1.56 -23.37 -8.04
C GLU A 51 -2.44 -23.59 -6.80
N CYS A 52 -2.15 -22.85 -5.73
CA CYS A 52 -2.93 -22.92 -4.50
C CYS A 52 -4.37 -22.44 -4.76
N PRO A 53 -5.40 -23.26 -4.48
CA PRO A 53 -6.79 -22.88 -4.77
C PRO A 53 -7.33 -21.84 -3.79
N PHE A 54 -6.67 -21.65 -2.63
CA PHE A 54 -7.06 -20.66 -1.64
C PHE A 54 -6.41 -19.32 -1.94
N SER A 55 -7.25 -18.31 -2.20
CA SER A 55 -6.78 -16.95 -2.42
C SER A 55 -6.20 -16.34 -1.15
N GLU A 56 -5.22 -15.46 -1.30
CA GLU A 56 -4.75 -14.62 -0.21
C GLU A 56 -5.81 -13.58 0.17
N SER A 57 -5.72 -13.01 1.37
CA SER A 57 -6.60 -11.90 1.74
C SER A 57 -6.48 -10.75 0.73
N PRO A 58 -7.63 -10.20 0.27
CA PRO A 58 -7.63 -9.13 -0.71
C PRO A 58 -6.93 -7.88 -0.14
N VAL A 59 -6.28 -7.13 -1.02
CA VAL A 59 -5.74 -5.83 -0.66
C VAL A 59 -6.92 -4.88 -0.50
N GLN A 60 -7.05 -4.30 0.69
CA GLN A 60 -8.10 -3.32 0.95
C GLN A 60 -7.59 -1.92 0.63
N LEU A 61 -8.33 -1.19 -0.21
CA LEU A 61 -8.06 0.19 -0.54
C LEU A 61 -9.23 1.06 -0.10
N GLN A 62 -8.90 2.15 0.63
CA GLN A 62 -9.86 3.20 0.90
C GLN A 62 -9.65 4.31 -0.12
N VAL A 63 -10.73 4.73 -0.78
CA VAL A 63 -10.66 5.62 -1.93
C VAL A 63 -11.57 6.83 -1.70
N TYR A 64 -11.05 8.01 -1.95
CA TYR A 64 -11.84 9.24 -2.03
C TYR A 64 -11.76 9.78 -3.46
N LEU A 65 -12.93 10.01 -4.06
CA LEU A 65 -13.06 10.62 -5.38
C LEU A 65 -13.52 12.08 -5.20
N PRO A 66 -12.72 13.07 -5.63
CA PRO A 66 -13.08 14.48 -5.43
C PRO A 66 -14.28 14.87 -6.30
N ILE A 67 -15.09 15.80 -5.78
CA ILE A 67 -16.23 16.36 -6.49
C ILE A 67 -15.74 17.09 -7.75
N GLY A 68 -16.39 16.82 -8.88
CA GLY A 68 -16.03 17.43 -10.16
C GLY A 68 -14.89 16.70 -10.88
N GLY A 69 -14.61 15.46 -10.49
CA GLY A 69 -13.64 14.56 -11.13
C GLY A 69 -12.19 14.79 -10.75
N PHE A 70 -11.34 13.85 -11.17
CA PHE A 70 -9.91 13.81 -10.89
C PHE A 70 -9.10 13.63 -12.17
N SER A 71 -7.86 14.08 -12.15
CA SER A 71 -6.88 13.96 -13.23
C SER A 71 -5.55 13.38 -12.74
N GLY A 72 -5.52 12.83 -11.53
CA GLY A 72 -4.38 12.15 -10.94
C GLY A 72 -4.80 11.33 -9.73
N VAL A 73 -3.92 10.44 -9.29
CA VAL A 73 -4.13 9.59 -8.12
C VAL A 73 -2.98 9.75 -7.14
N LEU A 74 -3.32 9.98 -5.88
CA LEU A 74 -2.37 10.10 -4.79
C LEU A 74 -2.57 8.97 -3.79
N PHE A 75 -1.57 8.10 -3.69
CA PHE A 75 -1.48 7.14 -2.59
C PHE A 75 -0.94 7.83 -1.35
N VAL A 76 -1.66 7.71 -0.24
CA VAL A 76 -1.31 8.28 1.06
C VAL A 76 -1.02 7.12 2.02
N GLU A 77 0.17 7.08 2.61
CA GLU A 77 0.61 5.99 3.48
C GLU A 77 -0.14 5.98 4.82
N ASN A 78 -0.26 7.14 5.46
CA ASN A 78 -0.82 7.22 6.81
C ASN A 78 -2.34 7.48 6.77
N LEU A 79 -3.10 6.74 7.58
CA LEU A 79 -4.55 6.87 7.65
C LEU A 79 -4.99 8.27 8.14
N MET A 80 -4.29 8.84 9.12
CA MET A 80 -4.61 10.16 9.64
C MET A 80 -4.35 11.26 8.61
N SER A 81 -3.25 11.15 7.84
CA SER A 81 -2.96 12.06 6.72
C SER A 81 -3.96 11.89 5.58
N PHE A 82 -4.42 10.68 5.29
CA PHE A 82 -5.50 10.43 4.32
C PHE A 82 -6.82 11.12 4.75
N GLU A 83 -7.20 10.93 6.01
CA GLU A 83 -8.37 11.56 6.62
C GLU A 83 -8.29 13.09 6.62
N GLN A 84 -7.10 13.63 6.89
CA GLN A 84 -6.84 15.07 6.83
C GLN A 84 -6.93 15.59 5.39
N ALA A 85 -6.34 14.90 4.41
CA ALA A 85 -6.38 15.27 3.00
C ALA A 85 -7.82 15.31 2.46
N MET A 86 -8.66 14.32 2.80
CA MET A 86 -10.09 14.32 2.44
C MET A 86 -10.87 15.52 2.99
N ARG A 87 -10.44 16.08 4.13
CA ARG A 87 -11.08 17.24 4.76
C ARG A 87 -10.46 18.57 4.32
N SER A 88 -9.30 18.53 3.67
CA SER A 88 -8.60 19.74 3.26
C SER A 88 -9.42 20.49 2.21
N LYS A 89 -9.46 21.82 2.36
CA LYS A 89 -9.98 22.74 1.36
C LYS A 89 -8.85 23.36 0.53
N GLY A 90 -7.61 22.95 0.78
CA GLY A 90 -6.42 23.39 0.07
C GLY A 90 -6.45 22.94 -1.38
N GLN A 91 -5.81 23.72 -2.26
CA GLN A 91 -5.72 23.40 -3.68
C GLN A 91 -4.76 22.24 -3.96
N ALA A 92 -3.89 21.88 -3.01
CA ALA A 92 -2.89 20.83 -3.18
C ALA A 92 -3.50 19.48 -3.57
N PHE A 93 -4.67 19.15 -3.01
CA PHE A 93 -5.39 17.90 -3.30
C PHE A 93 -6.44 18.02 -4.41
N SER A 94 -6.55 19.19 -5.04
CA SER A 94 -7.53 19.43 -6.09
C SER A 94 -7.31 18.48 -7.26
N LYS A 95 -8.39 17.89 -7.77
CA LYS A 95 -8.37 16.93 -8.88
C LYS A 95 -7.53 15.66 -8.62
N LEU A 96 -7.25 15.30 -7.36
CA LEU A 96 -6.60 14.03 -7.02
C LEU A 96 -7.62 13.06 -6.41
N ALA A 97 -7.70 11.86 -6.98
CA ALA A 97 -8.27 10.73 -6.23
C ALA A 97 -7.28 10.34 -5.13
N LEU A 98 -7.74 10.25 -3.90
CA LEU A 98 -6.91 9.87 -2.77
C LEU A 98 -7.10 8.38 -2.49
N VAL A 99 -6.01 7.66 -2.27
CA VAL A 99 -6.03 6.22 -2.00
C VAL A 99 -5.19 5.92 -0.77
N TYR A 100 -5.77 5.27 0.21
CA TYR A 100 -5.04 4.73 1.35
C TYR A 100 -4.97 3.20 1.26
N ALA A 101 -3.76 2.67 1.47
CA ALA A 101 -3.48 1.26 1.64
C ALA A 101 -2.60 1.07 2.87
N SER A 102 -2.90 0.09 3.70
CA SER A 102 -2.13 -0.15 4.93
C SER A 102 -0.71 -0.65 4.63
N GLY A 103 0.26 0.27 4.66
CA GLY A 103 1.69 0.02 4.46
C GLY A 103 2.01 -0.69 3.14
N PHE A 104 2.94 -1.65 3.18
CA PHE A 104 3.37 -2.44 2.02
C PHE A 104 2.25 -3.23 1.31
N LYS A 105 1.06 -3.36 1.88
CA LYS A 105 -0.07 -4.03 1.20
C LYS A 105 -0.44 -3.31 -0.11
N GLY A 106 -0.26 -1.99 -0.18
CA GLY A 106 -0.43 -1.20 -1.39
C GLY A 106 0.60 -1.49 -2.50
N SER A 107 1.66 -2.25 -2.20
CA SER A 107 2.69 -2.67 -3.17
C SER A 107 2.58 -4.13 -3.60
N ALA A 108 1.55 -4.86 -3.15
CA ALA A 108 1.37 -6.25 -3.56
C ALA A 108 1.16 -6.33 -5.08
N ALA A 109 1.83 -7.27 -5.75
CA ALA A 109 1.74 -7.43 -7.22
C ALA A 109 0.30 -7.58 -7.73
N ARG A 110 -0.58 -8.14 -6.90
CA ARG A 110 -2.00 -8.36 -7.16
C ARG A 110 -2.89 -7.12 -7.04
N LEU A 111 -2.34 -5.93 -6.73
CA LEU A 111 -3.13 -4.70 -6.56
C LEU A 111 -3.93 -4.29 -7.81
N ARG A 112 -3.50 -4.72 -9.00
CA ARG A 112 -4.19 -4.41 -10.26
C ARG A 112 -5.07 -5.56 -10.75
N THR A 113 -5.32 -6.56 -9.90
CA THR A 113 -6.18 -7.71 -10.20
C THR A 113 -7.52 -7.52 -9.49
N PRO A 114 -8.66 -7.40 -10.21
CA PRO A 114 -9.96 -7.12 -9.61
C PRO A 114 -10.34 -8.05 -8.46
N GLU A 115 -10.10 -9.35 -8.62
CA GLU A 115 -10.48 -10.38 -7.64
C GLU A 115 -9.61 -10.35 -6.38
N ALA A 116 -8.47 -9.67 -6.44
CA ALA A 116 -7.50 -9.60 -5.34
C ALA A 116 -7.60 -8.30 -4.54
N VAL A 117 -8.57 -7.44 -4.84
CA VAL A 117 -8.72 -6.11 -4.23
C VAL A 117 -10.15 -5.91 -3.72
N SER A 118 -10.27 -5.23 -2.59
CA SER A 118 -11.56 -4.71 -2.10
C SER A 118 -11.48 -3.19 -2.01
N LEU A 119 -12.34 -2.51 -2.77
CA LEU A 119 -12.42 -1.05 -2.81
C LEU A 119 -13.50 -0.55 -1.85
N PHE A 120 -13.14 0.45 -1.03
CA PHE A 120 -14.06 1.12 -0.12
C PHE A 120 -14.06 2.61 -0.44
N PHE A 121 -15.14 3.09 -1.05
CA PHE A 121 -15.26 4.50 -1.42
C PHE A 121 -15.83 5.34 -0.28
N SER A 122 -15.20 6.49 -0.02
CA SER A 122 -15.62 7.44 1.00
C SER A 122 -16.88 8.19 0.58
N HIS A 123 -17.90 8.21 1.46
CA HIS A 123 -19.13 8.98 1.28
C HIS A 123 -18.94 10.50 1.21
N ARG A 124 -17.74 11.00 1.56
CA ARG A 124 -17.40 12.42 1.45
C ARG A 124 -17.08 12.83 0.01
N GLY A 125 -16.84 11.87 -0.88
CA GLY A 125 -16.51 12.08 -2.28
C GLY A 125 -17.72 11.96 -3.21
N GLU A 126 -17.45 11.99 -4.51
CA GLU A 126 -18.46 11.77 -5.57
C GLU A 126 -18.70 10.26 -5.74
N LEU A 127 -19.79 9.76 -5.13
CA LEU A 127 -20.26 8.38 -5.26
C LEU A 127 -21.42 8.32 -6.26
N GLY A 128 -21.11 8.30 -7.56
CA GLY A 128 -22.13 8.22 -8.61
C GLY A 128 -21.62 8.66 -9.99
N GLY A 129 -22.45 8.41 -11.01
CA GLY A 129 -22.05 8.53 -12.42
C GLY A 129 -20.92 7.57 -12.78
N ASP A 130 -20.24 7.84 -13.90
CA ASP A 130 -19.18 6.97 -14.43
C ASP A 130 -17.84 7.12 -13.66
N ARG A 131 -17.84 7.71 -12.45
CA ARG A 131 -16.61 8.04 -11.69
C ARG A 131 -15.96 6.83 -11.07
N ILE A 132 -16.77 5.95 -10.47
CA ILE A 132 -16.30 4.69 -9.91
C ILE A 132 -15.78 3.82 -11.05
N ASP A 133 -16.54 3.69 -12.13
CA ASP A 133 -16.15 2.94 -13.33
C ASP A 133 -14.86 3.49 -13.96
N TYR A 134 -14.67 4.81 -13.97
CA TYR A 134 -13.44 5.44 -14.44
C TYR A 134 -12.24 5.11 -13.54
N PHE A 135 -12.42 5.12 -12.21
CA PHE A 135 -11.39 4.71 -11.27
C PHE A 135 -11.05 3.21 -11.42
N ASP A 136 -12.04 2.35 -11.51
CA ASP A 136 -11.88 0.91 -11.71
C ASP A 136 -11.15 0.61 -13.03
N SER A 137 -11.55 1.29 -14.11
CA SER A 137 -10.90 1.18 -15.42
C SER A 137 -9.44 1.62 -15.37
N TRP A 138 -9.09 2.63 -14.57
CA TRP A 138 -7.70 3.03 -14.36
C TRP A 138 -6.91 2.04 -13.48
N LEU A 139 -7.53 1.54 -12.40
CA LEU A 139 -6.85 0.67 -11.44
C LEU A 139 -6.58 -0.72 -12.05
N PHE A 140 -7.56 -1.28 -12.77
CA PHE A 140 -7.50 -2.64 -13.30
C PHE A 140 -7.16 -2.70 -14.79
N GLY A 141 -7.54 -1.68 -15.57
CA GLY A 141 -7.19 -1.58 -17.00
C GLY A 141 -5.78 -1.03 -17.23
N LYS A 142 -5.24 -1.18 -18.45
CA LYS A 142 -3.94 -0.58 -18.84
C LYS A 142 -4.08 0.62 -19.79
N ASP A 143 -5.31 0.94 -20.19
CA ASP A 143 -5.59 1.88 -21.28
C ASP A 143 -5.77 3.33 -20.80
N ILE A 144 -5.95 3.54 -19.50
CA ILE A 144 -6.07 4.87 -18.90
C ILE A 144 -4.77 5.22 -18.19
N ALA A 145 -4.05 6.21 -18.74
CA ALA A 145 -2.85 6.75 -18.13
C ALA A 145 -3.20 7.98 -17.27
N LEU A 146 -3.25 7.80 -15.95
CA LEU A 146 -3.29 8.92 -15.00
C LEU A 146 -1.93 9.09 -14.32
N PRO A 147 -1.51 10.33 -14.03
CA PRO A 147 -0.44 10.60 -13.09
C PRO A 147 -0.73 9.91 -11.75
N VAL A 148 0.24 9.16 -11.25
CA VAL A 148 0.16 8.48 -9.95
C VAL A 148 1.29 8.97 -9.09
N SER A 149 0.99 9.39 -7.87
CA SER A 149 1.99 9.81 -6.90
C SER A 149 1.80 9.11 -5.58
N PHE A 150 2.85 9.10 -4.76
CA PHE A 150 2.83 8.55 -3.41
C PHE A 150 3.31 9.62 -2.43
N TRP A 151 2.64 9.72 -1.28
CA TRP A 151 3.02 10.53 -0.14
C TRP A 151 2.97 9.66 1.11
N GLY A 152 4.10 9.55 1.80
CA GLY A 152 4.25 8.80 3.02
C GLY A 152 5.23 9.46 3.96
N ASP A 153 5.68 8.71 4.96
CA ASP A 153 6.71 9.19 5.87
C ASP A 153 8.02 9.45 5.11
N LEU A 154 8.73 10.51 5.51
CA LEU A 154 10.09 10.74 5.05
C LEU A 154 11.03 9.91 5.92
N ASP A 155 11.07 8.61 5.64
CA ASP A 155 11.97 7.62 6.20
C ASP A 155 12.31 6.52 5.17
N TRP A 156 13.11 5.52 5.56
CA TRP A 156 13.49 4.45 4.63
C TRP A 156 12.35 3.48 4.31
N SER A 157 11.36 3.31 5.19
CA SER A 157 10.20 2.47 4.92
C SER A 157 9.27 3.11 3.89
N GLY A 158 8.96 4.39 4.04
CA GLY A 158 8.18 5.16 3.07
C GLY A 158 8.83 5.14 1.69
N MET A 159 10.16 5.34 1.61
CA MET A 159 10.90 5.23 0.34
C MET A 159 10.84 3.80 -0.24
N ARG A 160 10.89 2.77 0.61
CA ARG A 160 10.73 1.37 0.15
C ARG A 160 9.32 1.07 -0.33
N ILE A 161 8.29 1.64 0.29
CA ILE A 161 6.91 1.52 -0.19
C ILE A 161 6.81 2.18 -1.57
N LEU A 162 7.32 3.40 -1.74
CA LEU A 162 7.38 4.08 -3.04
C LEU A 162 8.03 3.19 -4.10
N ALA A 163 9.23 2.65 -3.85
CA ALA A 163 9.90 1.76 -4.80
C ALA A 163 9.10 0.48 -5.09
N ALA A 164 8.50 -0.13 -4.06
CA ALA A 164 7.72 -1.35 -4.23
C ALA A 164 6.44 -1.09 -5.04
N MET A 165 5.76 0.04 -4.81
CA MET A 165 4.56 0.43 -5.55
C MET A 165 4.84 0.72 -7.02
N ARG A 166 6.06 1.14 -7.36
CA ARG A 166 6.49 1.33 -8.75
C ARG A 166 6.48 0.04 -9.58
N ASN A 167 6.50 -1.14 -8.95
CA ASN A 167 6.27 -2.40 -9.67
C ASN A 167 4.87 -2.50 -10.28
N ASN A 168 3.86 -1.91 -9.62
CA ASN A 168 2.49 -1.85 -10.10
C ASN A 168 2.23 -0.59 -10.94
N PHE A 169 2.93 0.50 -10.62
CA PHE A 169 2.79 1.80 -11.27
C PHE A 169 4.16 2.36 -11.70
N PRO A 170 4.74 1.92 -12.83
CA PRO A 170 6.13 2.25 -13.21
C PRO A 170 6.43 3.74 -13.32
N VAL A 171 5.41 4.57 -13.57
CA VAL A 171 5.54 6.03 -13.69
C VAL A 171 5.32 6.78 -12.37
N MET A 172 5.03 6.07 -11.28
CA MET A 172 4.71 6.68 -9.98
C MET A 172 5.84 7.55 -9.45
N GLN A 173 5.51 8.76 -8.99
CA GLN A 173 6.45 9.71 -8.40
C GLN A 173 6.23 9.91 -6.90
N ALA A 174 7.27 10.32 -6.19
CA ALA A 174 7.12 10.94 -4.89
C ALA A 174 6.32 12.24 -5.08
N TRP A 175 5.26 12.43 -4.30
CA TRP A 175 4.41 13.60 -4.41
C TRP A 175 5.09 14.83 -3.81
N GLU A 176 5.79 15.58 -4.68
CA GLU A 176 6.58 16.75 -4.31
C GLU A 176 5.82 17.76 -3.42
N PRO A 177 4.54 18.13 -3.67
CA PRO A 177 3.82 19.06 -2.81
C PRO A 177 3.74 18.63 -1.34
N GLY A 178 3.65 17.32 -1.08
CA GLY A 178 3.63 16.78 0.28
C GLY A 178 5.01 16.59 0.88
N TYR A 179 5.99 16.15 0.09
CA TYR A 179 7.34 15.90 0.58
C TYR A 179 8.19 17.16 0.73
N GLN A 180 7.95 18.21 -0.06
CA GLN A 180 8.72 19.44 0.01
C GLN A 180 8.74 20.07 1.41
N PRO A 181 7.61 20.28 2.11
CA PRO A 181 7.65 20.81 3.48
C PRO A 181 8.30 19.85 4.48
N MET A 182 8.17 18.53 4.29
CA MET A 182 8.86 17.53 5.12
C MET A 182 10.38 17.60 4.94
N LEU A 183 10.83 17.75 3.70
CA LEU A 183 12.24 17.94 3.34
C LEU A 183 12.78 19.23 3.98
N GLN A 184 12.06 20.35 3.88
CA GLN A 184 12.48 21.60 4.52
C GLN A 184 12.59 21.47 6.04
N SER A 185 11.66 20.75 6.68
CA SER A 185 11.72 20.46 8.11
C SER A 185 12.98 19.67 8.48
N LEU A 186 13.27 18.61 7.72
CA LEU A 186 14.48 17.79 7.91
C LEU A 186 15.77 18.62 7.74
N LEU A 187 15.85 19.44 6.68
CA LEU A 187 16.99 20.32 6.41
C LEU A 187 17.18 21.37 7.51
N ALA A 188 16.10 21.81 8.16
CA ALA A 188 16.14 22.68 9.33
C ALA A 188 16.55 21.96 10.63
N GLY A 189 16.95 20.69 10.55
CA GLY A 189 17.38 19.88 11.69
C GLY A 189 16.24 19.34 12.56
N GLN A 190 15.00 19.43 12.09
CA GLN A 190 13.83 18.84 12.75
C GLN A 190 13.72 17.34 12.44
N GLY A 191 12.61 16.71 12.86
CA GLY A 191 12.40 15.27 12.77
C GLY A 191 12.88 14.54 14.02
N HIS A 192 12.84 13.21 14.01
CA HIS A 192 13.24 12.37 15.14
C HIS A 192 14.27 11.33 14.72
N SER A 193 15.01 10.80 15.69
CA SER A 193 15.96 9.72 15.40
C SER A 193 15.21 8.40 15.18
N PRO A 194 15.80 7.44 14.44
CA PRO A 194 15.21 6.11 14.25
C PRO A 194 14.96 5.36 15.57
N GLU A 195 15.79 5.61 16.59
CA GLU A 195 15.70 4.99 17.91
C GLU A 195 14.49 5.48 18.70
N ALA A 196 14.02 6.70 18.42
CA ALA A 196 12.91 7.32 19.14
C ALA A 196 11.53 6.82 18.66
N SER A 197 11.46 5.98 17.61
CA SER A 197 10.20 5.72 16.89
C SER A 197 9.99 4.28 16.39
N ASP A 198 10.54 3.24 17.02
CA ASP A 198 10.47 1.83 16.54
C ASP A 198 10.99 1.61 15.09
N LYS A 199 11.78 2.56 14.54
CA LYS A 199 12.29 2.54 13.16
C LYS A 199 13.77 2.08 13.06
N LYS A 200 14.36 1.58 14.15
CA LYS A 200 15.77 1.15 14.27
C LYS A 200 16.20 0.04 13.28
N GLY A 201 15.25 -0.73 12.74
CA GLY A 201 15.53 -1.83 11.81
C GLY A 201 15.58 -1.44 10.33
N GLN A 202 15.29 -0.18 10.00
CA GLN A 202 15.23 0.25 8.61
C GLN A 202 16.64 0.39 8.01
N ARG A 203 16.84 -0.16 6.81
CA ARG A 203 18.14 -0.16 6.12
C ARG A 203 18.17 0.91 5.03
N PRO A 204 19.24 1.73 4.94
CA PRO A 204 19.43 2.67 3.84
C PRO A 204 19.47 1.95 2.49
N MET A 205 18.99 2.65 1.45
CA MET A 205 19.18 2.26 0.06
C MET A 205 19.63 3.47 -0.75
N VAL A 206 20.37 3.21 -1.83
CA VAL A 206 21.04 4.26 -2.63
C VAL A 206 20.14 4.82 -3.72
N ALA A 207 19.18 4.03 -4.23
CA ALA A 207 18.24 4.47 -5.27
C ALA A 207 16.91 3.69 -5.17
N PHE A 208 15.83 4.39 -5.50
CA PHE A 208 14.45 3.89 -5.50
C PHE A 208 13.78 4.03 -6.88
N GLY A 209 14.49 4.61 -7.85
CA GLY A 209 14.04 4.77 -9.24
C GLY A 209 13.00 5.87 -9.40
N CYS A 210 12.91 6.80 -8.45
CA CYS A 210 12.05 7.97 -8.51
C CYS A 210 12.95 9.22 -8.55
N PRO A 211 13.00 9.98 -9.66
CA PRO A 211 13.90 11.11 -9.82
C PRO A 211 13.89 12.11 -8.65
N TYR A 212 12.71 12.53 -8.18
CA TYR A 212 12.60 13.46 -7.07
C TYR A 212 13.10 12.87 -5.75
N ALA A 213 12.75 11.61 -5.46
CA ALA A 213 13.21 10.94 -4.24
C ALA A 213 14.72 10.74 -4.25
N ASP A 214 15.28 10.25 -5.36
CA ASP A 214 16.69 9.93 -5.52
C ASP A 214 17.57 11.20 -5.52
N ALA A 215 17.07 12.30 -6.08
CA ALA A 215 17.82 13.56 -6.15
C ALA A 215 17.72 14.41 -4.87
N HIS A 216 16.61 14.35 -4.12
CA HIS A 216 16.34 15.28 -3.02
C HIS A 216 16.09 14.58 -1.67
N LEU A 217 15.22 13.57 -1.63
CA LEU A 217 14.78 12.96 -0.36
C LEU A 217 15.83 12.02 0.24
N VAL A 218 16.37 11.12 -0.58
CA VAL A 218 17.36 10.11 -0.15
C VAL A 218 18.67 10.75 0.31
N PRO A 219 19.24 11.76 -0.39
CA PRO A 219 20.42 12.46 0.10
C PRO A 219 20.18 13.14 1.44
N ALA A 220 19.01 13.76 1.64
CA ALA A 220 18.67 14.41 2.90
C ALA A 220 18.52 13.40 4.06
N LEU A 221 17.84 12.28 3.83
CA LEU A 221 17.74 11.18 4.81
C LEU A 221 19.13 10.65 5.22
N THR A 222 20.02 10.48 4.24
CA THR A 222 21.38 9.99 4.47
C THR A 222 22.22 11.00 5.25
N ALA A 223 22.16 12.28 4.87
CA ALA A 223 22.97 13.33 5.48
C ALA A 223 22.55 13.65 6.92
N HIS A 224 21.25 13.64 7.20
CA HIS A 224 20.72 14.04 8.51
C HIS A 224 20.49 12.85 9.46
N GLY A 225 20.25 11.64 8.95
CA GLY A 225 20.00 10.47 9.79
C GLY A 225 18.75 10.59 10.68
N ARG A 226 17.78 11.41 10.27
CA ARG A 226 16.52 11.67 10.99
C ARG A 226 15.33 11.43 10.07
N PHE A 227 14.20 11.12 10.68
CA PHE A 227 12.94 10.86 10.00
C PHE A 227 11.89 11.91 10.31
N VAL A 228 10.96 12.08 9.39
CA VAL A 228 9.87 13.04 9.52
C VAL A 228 8.56 12.31 9.22
N ASP A 229 7.66 12.29 10.20
CA ASP A 229 6.36 11.65 10.07
C ASP A 229 5.38 12.53 9.27
N GLN A 230 4.56 11.87 8.46
CA GLN A 230 3.61 12.51 7.56
C GLN A 230 2.55 13.34 8.29
N GLU A 231 2.07 12.89 9.47
CA GLU A 231 0.97 13.55 10.20
C GLU A 231 1.31 14.95 10.72
N GLN A 232 2.59 15.34 10.73
CA GLN A 232 3.01 16.65 11.24
C GLN A 232 2.62 17.80 10.30
N PHE A 233 2.21 17.50 9.05
CA PHE A 233 2.02 18.49 8.00
C PHE A 233 0.55 18.63 7.60
N THR A 234 0.11 19.86 7.37
CA THR A 234 -1.19 20.20 6.77
C THR A 234 -0.97 20.92 5.46
N LEU A 235 -1.68 20.53 4.40
CA LEU A 235 -1.59 21.07 3.05
C LEU A 235 -2.95 21.59 2.56
#